data_AF-A0AAV8XBF9-F1
#
_entry.id   AF-A0AAV8XBF9-F1
#
_cell.length_a   1.000
_cell.length_b   1.000
_cell.length_c   1.000
_cell.angle_alpha   90.00
_cell.angle_beta   90.00
_cell.angle_gamma   90.00
#
_symmetry.space_group_name_H-M   'P 1'
#
loop_
_entity.id
_entity.type
_entity.pdbx_description
1 polymer ?
#
loop_
_entity_poly.entity_id
_entity_poly.type
_entity_poly.pdbx_seq_one_letter_code
_entity_poly.pdbx_strand_id
1 'polypeptide(L)' 'MLIFETSDGTSRSEEGVIKNAGSENEAISVKGVIKWVGADGTPYTLEFIADENGFQPVGAHLPK' A
#
# COMPACT_ATOMS: atom_id res chain seq x y z
N MET A 1 -8.48 4.01 7.91
CA MET A 1 -7.06 4.31 7.62
C MET A 1 -6.24 3.86 8.80
N LEU A 2 -5.41 2.83 8.63
CA LEU A 2 -4.45 2.38 9.65
C LEU A 2 -3.13 3.07 9.36
N ILE A 3 -2.54 3.76 10.34
CA ILE A 3 -1.24 4.41 10.20
C ILE A 3 -0.39 3.88 11.35
N PHE A 4 0.75 3.27 11.04
CA PHE A 4 1.71 2.84 12.04
C PHE A 4 3.05 3.46 11.76
N GLU A 5 3.57 4.15 12.78
CA GLU A 5 4.87 4.79 12.77
C GLU A 5 5.73 4.06 13.80
N THR A 6 6.83 3.49 13.32
CA THR A 6 7.82 2.82 14.18
C THR A 6 8.90 3.81 14.56
N SER A 7 9.55 3.57 15.70
CA SER A 7 10.61 4.44 16.23
C SER A 7 11.81 4.60 15.27
N ASP A 8 11.92 3.73 14.26
CA ASP A 8 12.93 3.75 13.20
C ASP A 8 12.55 4.67 12.01
N GLY A 9 11.46 5.44 12.11
CA GLY A 9 10.99 6.34 11.04
C GLY A 9 10.27 5.62 9.89
N THR A 10 9.91 4.35 10.08
CA THR A 10 9.06 3.62 9.13
C THR A 10 7.59 3.92 9.42
N SER A 11 6.91 4.52 8.45
CA SER A 11 5.48 4.84 8.49
C SER A 11 4.76 4.02 7.43
N ARG A 12 3.83 3.16 7.83
CA ARG A 12 2.95 2.46 6.87
C ARG A 12 1.53 2.95 7.03
N SER A 13 0.83 3.09 5.91
CA SER A 13 -0.55 3.49 5.82
C SER A 13 -1.32 2.50 4.97
N GLU A 14 -2.37 1.93 5.52
CA GLU A 14 -3.23 0.97 4.82
C GLU A 14 -4.65 1.52 4.75
N GLU A 15 -5.20 1.54 3.54
CA GLU A 15 -6.54 2.02 3.24
C GLU A 15 -7.30 0.95 2.45
N GLY A 16 -8.17 0.21 3.13
CA GLY A 16 -9.15 -0.63 2.46
C GLY A 16 -10.15 0.25 1.71
N VAL A 17 -10.17 0.16 0.38
CA VAL A 17 -11.11 0.89 -0.48
C VAL A 17 -12.07 -0.12 -1.11
N ILE A 18 -13.36 0.02 -0.83
CA ILE A 18 -14.37 -0.75 -1.57
C ILE A 18 -14.51 -0.11 -2.94
N LYS A 19 -14.09 -0.82 -4.00
CA LYS A 19 -14.38 -0.42 -5.37
C LYS A 19 -15.78 -0.89 -5.73
N ASN A 20 -16.55 -0.02 -6.38
CA ASN A 20 -17.94 -0.28 -6.77
C ASN A 20 -18.87 -0.64 -5.59
N ALA A 21 -18.70 0.01 -4.43
CA ALA A 21 -19.59 -0.17 -3.29
C ALA A 21 -21.06 0.02 -3.71
N GLY A 22 -21.90 -1.01 -3.53
CA GLY A 22 -23.31 -0.99 -3.91
C GLY A 22 -23.64 -1.39 -5.36
N SER A 23 -22.76 -2.11 -6.07
CA SER A 23 -23.04 -2.71 -7.39
C SER A 23 -22.75 -4.21 -7.41
N GLU A 24 -23.24 -4.94 -8.41
CA GLU A 24 -22.97 -6.38 -8.59
C GLU A 24 -21.48 -6.72 -8.80
N ASN A 25 -20.64 -5.70 -9.07
CA ASN A 25 -19.18 -5.78 -9.17
C ASN A 25 -18.47 -5.20 -7.93
N GLU A 26 -19.12 -5.25 -6.75
CA GLU A 26 -18.54 -4.81 -5.48
C GLU A 26 -17.28 -5.63 -5.18
N ALA A 27 -16.13 -4.98 -5.29
CA ALA A 27 -14.84 -5.59 -5.08
C ALA A 27 -14.11 -4.87 -3.95
N ILE A 28 -13.71 -5.60 -2.92
CA ILE A 28 -12.82 -5.06 -1.91
C ILE A 28 -11.43 -4.95 -2.52
N SER A 29 -10.95 -3.72 -2.71
CA SER A 29 -9.58 -3.43 -3.11
C SER A 29 -8.84 -2.82 -1.93
N VAL A 30 -7.91 -3.56 -1.35
CA VAL A 30 -7.05 -3.01 -0.29
C VAL A 30 -5.87 -2.34 -0.97
N LYS A 31 -5.72 -1.02 -0.79
CA LYS A 31 -4.50 -0.33 -1.20
C LYS A 31 -3.72 0.09 0.03
N GLY A 32 -2.41 -0.03 -0.02
CA GLY A 32 -1.53 0.40 1.06
C GLY A 32 -0.31 1.10 0.53
N VAL A 33 0.24 1.98 1.35
CA VAL A 33 1.49 2.69 1.12
C VAL A 33 2.39 2.44 2.32
N ILE A 34 3.53 1.82 2.06
CA ILE A 34 4.55 1.49 3.02
C ILE A 34 5.71 2.46 2.78
N LYS A 35 5.97 3.35 3.73
CA LYS A 35 7.13 4.25 3.69
C LYS A 35 8.13 3.82 4.76
N TRP A 36 9.38 3.58 4.38
CA TRP A 36 10.43 3.25 5.33
C TRP A 36 11.72 3.95 4.97
N VAL A 37 12.53 4.25 5.97
CA VAL A 37 13.88 4.76 5.74
C VAL A 37 14.81 3.56 5.60
N GLY A 38 15.49 3.45 4.46
CA GLY A 38 16.48 2.40 4.23
C GLY A 38 17.71 2.59 5.11
N ALA A 39 18.57 1.56 5.18
CA ALA A 39 19.82 1.62 5.94
C ALA A 39 20.78 2.72 5.44
N ASP A 40 20.59 3.18 4.20
CA ASP A 40 21.26 4.29 3.54
C ASP A 40 20.71 5.68 3.92
N GLY A 41 19.64 5.75 4.72
CA GLY A 41 18.96 6.99 5.10
C GLY A 41 17.96 7.51 4.06
N THR A 42 17.79 6.81 2.93
CA THR A 42 16.83 7.21 1.88
C THR A 42 15.42 6.77 2.24
N PRO A 43 14.40 7.63 2.11
CA PRO A 43 13.02 7.23 2.23
C PRO A 43 12.58 6.41 1.00
N TYR A 44 12.16 5.18 1.23
CA TYR A 44 11.53 4.30 0.26
C TYR A 44 10.02 4.35 0.42
N THR A 45 9.31 4.22 -0.69
CA THR A 45 7.85 4.13 -0.73
C THR A 45 7.45 2.95 -1.61
N LEU A 46 6.72 2.02 -1.03
CA LEU A 46 6.09 0.88 -1.72
C LEU A 46 4.59 1.05 -1.61
N GLU A 47 3.94 1.18 -2.73
CA GLU A 47 2.48 1.10 -2.82
C GLU A 47 2.09 -0.33 -3.20
N PHE A 48 0.92 -0.77 -2.80
CA PHE A 48 0.38 -2.05 -3.24
C PHE A 48 -1.13 -1.98 -3.38
N ILE A 49 -1.65 -2.79 -4.28
CA ILE A 49 -3.08 -2.97 -4.53
C ILE A 49 -3.34 -4.46 -4.41
N ALA A 50 -4.20 -4.86 -3.47
CA ALA A 50 -4.72 -6.20 -3.35
C ALA A 50 -6.19 -6.18 -3.77
N ASP A 51 -6.47 -6.72 -4.95
CA ASP A 51 -7.82 -6.84 -5.53
C ASP A 51 -8.09 -8.30 -5.93
N GLU A 52 -9.17 -8.54 -6.66
CA GLU A 52 -9.57 -9.88 -7.13
C GLU A 52 -8.51 -10.52 -8.05
N ASN A 53 -7.63 -9.72 -8.66
CA ASN A 53 -6.50 -10.16 -9.46
C ASN A 53 -5.25 -10.51 -8.63
N GLY A 54 -5.33 -10.43 -7.29
CA GLY A 54 -4.25 -10.73 -6.37
C GLY A 54 -3.47 -9.50 -5.90
N PHE A 55 -2.27 -9.73 -5.36
CA PHE A 55 -1.41 -8.66 -4.83
C PHE A 55 -0.54 -8.06 -5.93
N GLN A 56 -0.78 -6.80 -6.25
CA GLN A 56 -0.07 -6.01 -7.24
C GLN A 56 0.77 -4.92 -6.54
N PRO A 57 2.07 -5.13 -6.34
CA PRO A 57 2.95 -4.11 -5.80
C PRO A 57 3.22 -3.03 -6.86
N VAL A 58 3.13 -1.76 -6.46
CA VAL A 58 3.39 -0.59 -7.29
C VAL A 58 4.41 0.28 -6.55
N GLY A 59 5.54 0.59 -7.17
CA GLY A 59 6.57 1.35 -6.48
C GLY A 59 7.68 1.76 -7.42
N ALA A 60 8.19 2.96 -7.22
CA ALA A 60 9.23 3.53 -8.08
C ALA A 60 10.52 2.67 -8.11
N HIS A 61 10.72 1.80 -7.13
CA HIS A 61 11.85 0.89 -7.00
C HIS A 61 11.63 -0.50 -7.62
N LEU A 62 10.44 -0.82 -8.15
CA LEU A 62 10.18 -2.15 -8.74
C LEU A 62 10.75 -2.21 -10.16
N PRO A 63 11.42 -3.32 -10.55
CA PRO A 63 11.85 -3.52 -11.92
C PRO A 63 10.64 -3.59 -12.84
N LYS A 64 10.74 -2.92 -13.99
CA LYS A 64 9.74 -2.92 -15.06
C LYS A 64 9.91 -4.15 -15.95
#